data_AF-A0A1I0QVD0-F1
#
_entry.id   AF-A0A1I0QVD0-F1
#
_cell.length_a   1.000
_cell.length_b   1.000
_cell.length_c   1.000
_cell.angle_alpha   90.00
_cell.angle_beta   90.00
_cell.angle_gamma   90.00
#
_symmetry.space_group_name_H-M   'P 1'
#
loop_
_entity.id
_entity.type
_entity.pdbx_description
1 polymer ?
#
loop_
_entity_poly.entity_id
_entity_poly.type
_entity_poly.pdbx_seq_one_letter_code
_entity_poly.pdbx_strand_id
1 'polypeptide(L)'
;MKYLVDTNVFLHTIDSNIYGVAKKCSDLNNNVCITQTIMDELTPGYYIVKSDASTAEIEICVRNCTKNGVFKVIELIDISEIDGAKIILKSIRDRFYSWMYNFDYLQLLLQRGEITQKEISSKCFKNKDLGECELLSIAKASHGEYVIITNDRGHVYCHPYQNIFEAYEEDNDVVIYSGNKWIKDIIKFIDEI
;
A
#
# COMPACT_ATOMS: atom_id res chain seq x y z
N MET A 1 5.17 -15.04 9.53
CA MET A 1 4.17 -14.45 8.60
C MET A 1 4.80 -13.29 7.84
N LYS A 2 4.41 -13.02 6.60
CA LYS A 2 4.87 -11.85 5.84
C LYS A 2 3.71 -10.85 5.70
N TYR A 3 3.92 -9.63 6.18
CA TYR A 3 2.90 -8.58 6.23
C TYR A 3 3.23 -7.48 5.24
N LEU A 4 2.43 -7.35 4.19
CA LEU A 4 2.48 -6.24 3.23
C LEU A 4 1.74 -5.04 3.83
N VAL A 5 2.48 -4.07 4.37
CA VAL A 5 1.87 -2.95 5.11
C VAL A 5 1.68 -1.75 4.20
N ASP A 6 0.44 -1.30 4.12
CA ASP A 6 0.02 -0.13 3.35
C ASP A 6 0.39 1.21 4.04
N THR A 7 0.58 2.26 3.24
CA THR A 7 0.88 3.62 3.67
C THR A 7 -0.10 4.12 4.73
N ASN A 8 -1.41 3.86 4.55
CA ASN A 8 -2.45 4.29 5.49
C ASN A 8 -2.22 3.75 6.92
N VAL A 9 -1.68 2.53 7.05
CA VAL A 9 -1.43 1.89 8.35
C VAL A 9 -0.28 2.57 9.07
N PHE A 10 0.79 2.92 8.34
CA PHE A 10 1.89 3.73 8.85
C PHE A 10 1.39 5.07 9.38
N LEU A 11 0.57 5.76 8.59
CA LEU A 11 0.09 7.12 8.90
C LEU A 11 -0.95 7.18 10.02
N HIS A 12 -1.78 6.16 10.19
CA HIS A 12 -2.98 6.29 11.03
C HIS A 12 -3.17 5.17 12.07
N THR A 13 -2.43 4.07 11.98
CA THR A 13 -2.58 2.96 12.94
C THR A 13 -1.38 2.84 13.85
N ILE A 14 -0.19 2.75 13.26
CA ILE A 14 1.03 2.57 14.04
C ILE A 14 1.68 3.92 14.35
N ASP A 15 1.57 4.91 13.47
CA ASP A 15 1.95 6.31 13.68
C ASP A 15 3.34 6.44 14.32
N SER A 16 3.42 6.89 15.57
CA SER A 16 4.66 7.11 16.32
C SER A 16 5.31 5.82 16.86
N ASN A 17 4.66 4.66 16.75
CA ASN A 17 5.12 3.37 17.31
C ASN A 17 5.76 2.42 16.28
N ILE A 18 6.25 2.94 15.14
CA ILE A 18 6.83 2.14 14.05
C ILE A 18 7.95 1.20 14.54
N TYR A 19 8.90 1.72 15.32
CA TYR A 19 10.01 0.91 15.84
C TYR A 19 9.52 -0.21 16.76
N GLY A 20 8.55 0.07 17.64
CA GLY A 20 8.00 -0.91 18.57
C GLY A 20 7.28 -2.04 17.84
N VAL A 21 6.43 -1.70 16.86
CA VAL A 21 5.70 -2.68 16.05
C VAL A 21 6.67 -3.51 15.20
N ALA A 22 7.63 -2.87 14.53
CA ALA A 22 8.58 -3.57 13.68
C ALA A 22 9.50 -4.50 14.51
N LYS A 23 9.98 -4.04 15.67
CA LYS A 23 10.76 -4.88 16.60
C LYS A 23 9.94 -6.07 17.07
N LYS A 24 8.69 -5.84 17.50
CA LYS A 24 7.81 -6.91 17.98
C LYS A 24 7.51 -7.94 16.90
N CYS A 25 7.28 -7.50 15.65
CA CYS A 25 7.14 -8.42 14.52
C CYS A 25 8.38 -9.29 14.33
N SER A 26 9.56 -8.67 14.36
CA SER A 26 10.84 -9.38 14.27
C SER A 26 11.03 -10.39 15.40
N ASP A 27 10.68 -10.04 16.65
CA ASP A 27 10.75 -10.95 17.81
C ASP A 27 9.81 -12.15 17.68
N LEU A 28 8.68 -11.99 16.98
CA LEU A 28 7.73 -13.06 16.65
C LEU A 28 8.09 -13.80 15.35
N ASN A 29 9.28 -13.56 14.78
CA ASN A 29 9.71 -14.12 13.51
C ASN A 29 8.73 -13.83 12.35
N ASN A 30 8.12 -12.66 12.39
CA ASN A 30 7.29 -12.10 11.33
C ASN A 30 8.06 -11.02 10.56
N ASN A 31 7.81 -10.94 9.26
CA ASN A 31 8.43 -9.96 8.38
C ASN A 31 7.42 -8.86 8.07
N VAL A 32 7.79 -7.61 8.38
CA VAL A 32 7.09 -6.44 7.86
C VAL A 32 7.69 -6.11 6.51
N CYS A 33 6.86 -6.00 5.50
CA CYS A 33 7.25 -5.85 4.11
C CYS A 33 6.55 -4.64 3.49
N ILE A 34 7.29 -3.86 2.70
CA ILE A 34 6.75 -2.74 1.92
C ILE A 34 7.37 -2.77 0.51
N THR A 35 6.69 -2.16 -0.46
CA THR A 35 7.29 -1.93 -1.80
C THR A 35 7.99 -0.58 -1.83
N GLN A 36 8.78 -0.33 -2.89
CA GLN A 36 9.37 0.99 -3.10
C GLN A 36 8.29 2.07 -3.31
N THR A 37 7.16 1.73 -3.93
CA THR A 37 6.06 2.68 -4.10
C THR A 37 5.43 3.10 -2.77
N ILE A 38 5.22 2.17 -1.83
CA ILE A 38 4.78 2.51 -0.46
C ILE A 38 5.79 3.43 0.25
N MET A 39 7.10 3.17 0.07
CA MET A 39 8.12 4.06 0.62
C MET A 39 8.07 5.47 0.00
N ASP A 40 7.88 5.55 -1.31
CA ASP A 40 7.80 6.83 -2.02
C ASP A 40 6.53 7.60 -1.62
N GLU A 41 5.42 6.91 -1.37
CA GLU A 41 4.15 7.47 -0.87
C GLU A 41 4.27 8.16 0.48
N LEU A 42 5.09 7.62 1.37
CA LEU A 42 5.39 8.24 2.66
C LEU A 42 6.20 9.54 2.50
N THR A 43 6.85 9.76 1.35
CA THR A 43 7.61 10.98 1.10
C THR A 43 6.67 12.18 0.98
N PRO A 44 6.83 13.23 1.81
CA PRO A 44 5.99 14.42 1.74
C PRO A 44 5.96 15.02 0.33
N GLY A 45 4.76 15.27 -0.19
CA GLY A 45 4.56 15.85 -1.52
C GLY A 45 4.48 14.84 -2.68
N TYR A 46 4.59 13.54 -2.44
CA TYR A 46 4.44 12.52 -3.49
C TYR A 46 3.00 12.45 -4.04
N TYR A 47 1.99 12.43 -3.15
CA TYR A 47 0.57 12.54 -3.53
C TYR A 47 -0.20 13.71 -2.86
N ILE A 48 0.28 14.27 -1.74
CA ILE A 48 -0.44 15.25 -0.92
C ILE A 48 0.07 16.68 -1.18
N VAL A 49 -0.85 17.63 -1.34
CA VAL A 49 -0.59 19.07 -1.60
C VAL A 49 -0.03 19.82 -0.37
N LYS A 50 0.00 19.18 0.81
CA LYS A 50 0.57 19.71 2.05
C LYS A 50 1.49 18.67 2.71
N SER A 51 2.76 19.05 2.81
CA SER A 51 3.77 18.40 3.63
C SER A 51 3.50 18.77 5.09
N ASP A 52 2.87 17.89 5.85
CA ASP A 52 2.79 18.05 7.30
C ASP A 52 4.01 17.39 7.96
N ALA A 53 4.55 18.00 9.02
CA ALA A 53 5.78 17.55 9.68
C ALA A 53 5.70 16.10 10.19
N SER A 54 4.50 15.63 10.54
CA SER A 54 4.25 14.25 10.98
C SER A 54 4.51 13.21 9.88
N THR A 55 4.18 13.50 8.62
CA THR A 55 4.44 12.59 7.50
C THR A 55 5.94 12.42 7.27
N ALA A 56 6.72 13.50 7.42
CA ALA A 56 8.18 13.43 7.31
C ALA A 56 8.81 12.59 8.44
N GLU A 57 8.31 12.71 9.67
CA GLU A 57 8.79 11.89 10.79
C GLU A 57 8.50 10.40 10.57
N ILE A 58 7.30 10.06 10.08
CA ILE A 58 6.92 8.68 9.76
C ILE A 58 7.82 8.11 8.65
N GLU A 59 8.03 8.87 7.58
CA GLU A 59 8.91 8.50 6.47
C GLU A 59 10.33 8.18 6.95
N ILE A 60 10.92 9.06 7.77
CA ILE A 60 12.24 8.85 8.37
C ILE A 60 12.26 7.57 9.23
N CYS A 61 11.23 7.35 10.05
CA CYS A 61 11.12 6.17 10.89
C CYS A 61 11.08 4.87 10.06
N VAL A 62 10.25 4.83 9.01
CA VAL A 62 10.16 3.66 8.12
C VAL A 62 11.49 3.46 7.40
N ARG A 63 12.09 4.52 6.84
CA ARG A 63 13.42 4.46 6.19
C ARG A 63 14.49 3.90 7.09
N ASN A 64 14.56 4.34 8.35
CA ASN A 64 15.51 3.82 9.34
C ASN A 64 15.28 2.35 9.70
N CYS A 65 14.08 1.82 9.47
CA CYS A 65 13.74 0.41 9.67
C CYS A 65 14.01 -0.45 8.42
N THR A 66 14.21 0.12 7.23
CA THR A 66 14.50 -0.65 6.01
C THR A 66 15.96 -1.12 5.92
N LYS A 67 16.30 -1.91 4.89
CA LYS A 67 17.68 -2.40 4.61
C LYS A 67 18.75 -1.28 4.57
N ASN A 68 18.36 -0.06 4.22
CA ASN A 68 19.24 1.11 4.16
C ASN A 68 19.38 1.86 5.50
N GLY A 69 18.58 1.48 6.50
CA GLY A 69 18.53 2.11 7.81
C GLY A 69 19.36 1.39 8.87
N VAL A 70 19.24 1.89 10.10
CA VAL A 70 19.97 1.37 11.27
C VAL A 70 19.30 0.13 11.86
N PHE A 71 17.96 0.04 11.78
CA PHE A 71 17.17 -0.95 12.50
C PHE A 71 16.71 -2.14 11.64
N LYS A 72 16.84 -2.09 10.30
CA LYS A 72 16.77 -3.21 9.32
C LYS A 72 15.78 -4.36 9.60
N VAL A 73 14.58 -4.04 10.06
CA VAL A 73 13.50 -4.99 10.41
C VAL A 73 12.32 -4.93 9.46
N ILE A 74 12.28 -3.94 8.56
CA ILE A 74 11.31 -3.84 7.47
C ILE A 74 12.01 -4.24 6.16
N GLU A 75 11.42 -5.18 5.46
CA GLU A 75 11.88 -5.66 4.16
C GLU A 75 11.29 -4.80 3.03
N LEU A 76 12.18 -4.28 2.17
CA LEU A 76 11.78 -3.74 0.87
C LEU A 76 11.70 -4.88 -0.14
N ILE A 77 10.52 -5.09 -0.70
CA ILE A 77 10.25 -6.10 -1.72
C ILE A 77 10.23 -5.45 -3.09
N ASP A 78 10.98 -6.03 -4.02
CA ASP A 78 10.80 -5.76 -5.45
C ASP A 78 9.78 -6.75 -6.00
N ILE A 79 8.70 -6.24 -6.60
CA ILE A 79 7.69 -7.05 -7.28
C ILE A 79 8.29 -8.00 -8.32
N SER A 80 9.46 -7.67 -8.88
CA SER A 80 10.18 -8.52 -9.82
C SER A 80 10.71 -9.82 -9.22
N GLU A 81 10.84 -9.89 -7.90
CA GLU A 81 11.30 -11.07 -7.16
C GLU A 81 10.17 -12.08 -6.91
N ILE A 82 8.92 -11.71 -7.17
CA ILE A 82 7.74 -12.55 -6.97
C ILE A 82 7.22 -13.03 -8.33
N ASP A 83 7.37 -14.34 -8.57
CA ASP A 83 6.97 -14.96 -9.82
C ASP A 83 5.49 -14.68 -10.14
N GLY A 84 5.23 -14.15 -11.35
CA GLY A 84 3.88 -13.83 -11.81
C GLY A 84 3.30 -12.50 -11.29
N ALA A 85 3.88 -11.87 -10.26
CA ALA A 85 3.33 -10.64 -9.68
C ALA A 85 3.23 -9.49 -10.69
N LYS A 86 4.22 -9.32 -11.58
CA LYS A 86 4.15 -8.30 -12.66
C LYS A 86 3.00 -8.51 -13.64
N ILE A 87 2.65 -9.77 -13.93
CA ILE A 87 1.52 -10.10 -14.83
C ILE A 87 0.20 -9.77 -14.12
N ILE A 88 0.10 -10.12 -12.84
CA ILE A 88 -1.08 -9.81 -12.02
C ILE A 88 -1.23 -8.30 -11.86
N LEU A 89 -0.15 -7.57 -11.57
CA LEU A 89 -0.16 -6.12 -11.48
C LEU A 89 -0.73 -5.51 -12.76
N LYS A 90 -0.23 -5.93 -13.93
CA LYS A 90 -0.78 -5.47 -15.21
C LYS A 90 -2.28 -5.75 -15.32
N SER A 91 -2.73 -6.94 -14.96
CA SER A 91 -4.15 -7.29 -15.00
C SER A 91 -5.01 -6.43 -14.06
N ILE A 92 -4.53 -6.14 -12.84
CA ILE A 92 -5.21 -5.24 -11.89
C ILE A 92 -5.28 -3.82 -12.47
N ARG A 93 -4.15 -3.30 -12.98
CA ARG A 93 -4.09 -1.97 -13.61
C ARG A 93 -5.00 -1.87 -14.83
N ASP A 94 -5.04 -2.89 -15.67
CA ASP A 94 -5.93 -2.93 -16.84
C ASP A 94 -7.41 -2.93 -16.41
N ARG A 95 -7.76 -3.67 -15.34
CA ARG A 95 -9.13 -3.73 -14.83
C ARG A 95 -9.63 -2.40 -14.27
N PHE A 96 -8.83 -1.72 -13.45
CA PHE A 96 -9.29 -0.54 -12.69
C PHE A 96 -8.81 0.81 -13.26
N TYR A 97 -7.74 0.83 -14.06
CA TYR A 97 -7.06 2.06 -14.48
C TYR A 97 -6.82 2.17 -15.99
N SER A 98 -7.25 1.20 -16.81
CA SER A 98 -7.14 1.30 -18.28
C SER A 98 -7.85 2.53 -18.84
N TRP A 99 -8.94 2.99 -18.20
CA TRP A 99 -9.66 4.20 -18.55
C TRP A 99 -8.77 5.44 -18.56
N MET A 100 -7.71 5.48 -17.77
CA MET A 100 -6.77 6.59 -17.75
C MET A 100 -6.08 6.78 -19.10
N TYR A 101 -6.01 5.75 -19.94
CA TYR A 101 -5.41 5.79 -21.28
C TYR A 101 -6.45 6.03 -22.38
N ASN A 102 -7.74 6.07 -22.04
CA ASN A 102 -8.81 6.34 -22.99
C ASN A 102 -9.01 7.86 -23.13
N PHE A 103 -8.60 8.40 -24.29
CA PHE A 103 -8.70 9.84 -24.57
C PHE A 103 -10.14 10.36 -24.49
N ASP A 104 -11.10 9.66 -25.08
CA ASP A 104 -12.50 10.09 -25.13
C ASP A 104 -13.11 10.13 -23.72
N TYR A 105 -12.78 9.15 -22.88
CA TYR A 105 -13.24 9.11 -21.51
C TYR A 105 -12.61 10.21 -20.65
N LEU A 106 -11.31 10.50 -20.82
CA LEU A 106 -10.67 11.63 -20.14
C LEU A 106 -11.29 12.98 -20.54
N GLN A 107 -11.63 13.17 -21.82
CA GLN A 107 -12.33 14.38 -22.28
C GLN A 107 -13.71 14.51 -21.61
N LEU A 108 -14.43 13.41 -21.46
CA LEU A 108 -15.72 13.39 -20.75
C LEU A 108 -15.55 13.82 -19.28
N LEU A 109 -14.57 13.27 -18.56
CA LEU A 109 -14.30 13.61 -17.17
C LEU A 109 -13.88 15.08 -17.00
N LEU A 110 -13.08 15.61 -17.93
CA LEU A 110 -12.72 17.04 -17.98
C LEU A 110 -13.95 17.94 -18.16
N GLN A 111 -14.85 17.58 -19.09
CA GLN A 111 -16.08 18.35 -19.34
C GLN A 111 -17.02 18.35 -18.14
N ARG A 112 -17.04 17.27 -17.36
CA ARG A 112 -17.83 17.15 -16.13
C ARG A 112 -17.18 17.81 -14.92
N GLY A 113 -15.92 18.26 -15.04
CA GLY A 113 -15.16 18.83 -13.94
C GLY A 113 -14.74 17.81 -12.88
N GLU A 114 -14.76 16.52 -13.20
CA GLU A 114 -14.36 15.43 -12.30
C GLU A 114 -12.83 15.31 -12.17
N ILE A 115 -12.10 15.80 -13.19
CA ILE A 115 -10.64 15.92 -13.21
C ILE A 115 -10.21 17.22 -13.88
N THR A 116 -8.98 17.67 -13.63
CA THR A 116 -8.39 18.85 -14.27
C THR A 116 -7.27 18.50 -15.25
N GLN A 117 -7.00 19.42 -16.19
CA GLN A 117 -5.87 19.29 -17.12
C GLN A 117 -4.52 19.20 -16.38
N LYS A 118 -4.41 19.89 -15.24
CA LYS A 118 -3.22 19.87 -14.38
C LYS A 118 -3.00 18.49 -13.76
N GLU A 119 -4.08 17.84 -13.32
CA GLU A 119 -4.01 16.47 -12.79
C GLU A 119 -3.57 15.48 -13.87
N ILE A 120 -4.18 15.49 -15.06
CA ILE A 120 -3.79 14.60 -16.17
C ILE A 120 -2.31 14.78 -16.55
N SER A 121 -1.84 16.03 -16.54
CA SER A 121 -0.46 16.37 -16.90
C SER A 121 0.55 16.08 -15.78
N SER A 122 0.09 15.70 -14.59
CA SER A 122 0.96 15.39 -13.46
C SER A 122 1.71 14.07 -13.69
N LYS A 123 2.96 14.00 -13.21
CA LYS A 123 3.78 12.79 -13.34
C LYS A 123 3.16 11.57 -12.66
N CYS A 124 2.38 11.79 -11.60
CA CYS A 124 1.79 10.73 -10.79
C CYS A 124 0.38 10.32 -11.23
N PHE A 125 -0.22 10.97 -12.25
CA PHE A 125 -1.58 10.64 -12.72
C PHE A 125 -1.74 9.15 -13.07
N LYS A 126 -0.77 8.60 -13.79
CA LYS A 126 -0.79 7.19 -14.21
C LYS A 126 -0.40 6.21 -13.11
N ASN A 127 0.08 6.72 -11.98
CA ASN A 127 0.53 5.93 -10.84
C ASN A 127 -0.46 6.00 -9.68
N LYS A 128 -1.63 6.62 -9.86
CA LYS A 128 -2.69 6.62 -8.85
C LYS A 128 -2.98 5.19 -8.41
N ASP A 129 -2.97 5.02 -7.09
CA ASP A 129 -3.23 3.78 -6.38
C ASP A 129 -2.30 2.63 -6.80
N LEU A 130 -1.07 2.96 -7.21
CA LEU A 130 -0.09 1.97 -7.64
C LEU A 130 0.41 1.13 -6.47
N GLY A 131 0.62 1.71 -5.30
CA GLY A 131 1.06 0.99 -4.10
C GLY A 131 0.09 -0.15 -3.76
N GLU A 132 -1.20 0.15 -3.70
CA GLU A 132 -2.28 -0.79 -3.44
C GLU A 132 -2.34 -1.89 -4.50
N CYS A 133 -2.19 -1.53 -5.78
CA CYS A 133 -2.11 -2.50 -6.87
C CYS A 133 -0.91 -3.44 -6.72
N GLU A 134 0.25 -2.93 -6.29
CA GLU A 134 1.45 -3.74 -6.04
C GLU A 134 1.23 -4.71 -4.87
N LEU A 135 0.67 -4.25 -3.74
CA LEU A 135 0.40 -5.10 -2.57
C LEU A 135 -0.53 -6.27 -2.96
N LEU A 136 -1.61 -5.99 -3.69
CA LEU A 136 -2.51 -7.04 -4.19
C LEU A 136 -1.81 -8.00 -5.14
N SER A 137 -1.00 -7.48 -6.05
CA SER A 137 -0.31 -8.33 -7.02
C SER A 137 0.67 -9.31 -6.36
N ILE A 138 1.37 -8.86 -5.32
CA ILE A 138 2.29 -9.71 -4.54
C ILE A 138 1.49 -10.74 -3.74
N ALA A 139 0.47 -10.30 -3.00
CA ALA A 139 -0.37 -11.19 -2.21
C ALA A 139 -0.98 -12.31 -3.07
N LYS A 140 -1.59 -11.92 -4.19
CA LYS A 140 -2.24 -12.87 -5.10
C LYS A 140 -1.24 -13.82 -5.78
N ALA A 141 -0.11 -13.32 -6.26
CA ALA A 141 0.93 -14.16 -6.88
C ALA A 141 1.52 -15.17 -5.90
N SER A 142 1.54 -14.82 -4.62
CA SER A 142 2.07 -15.65 -3.55
C SER A 142 1.08 -16.65 -2.95
N HIS A 143 -0.16 -16.69 -3.45
CA HIS A 143 -1.20 -17.61 -2.96
C HIS A 143 -1.40 -17.55 -1.44
N GLY A 144 -1.51 -16.35 -0.89
CA GLY A 144 -1.78 -16.12 0.54
C GLY A 144 -0.56 -16.19 1.46
N GLU A 145 0.67 -16.36 0.94
CA GLU A 145 1.89 -16.29 1.76
C GLU A 145 2.10 -14.88 2.35
N TYR A 146 1.72 -13.85 1.59
CA TYR A 146 1.75 -12.45 2.02
C TYR A 146 0.35 -11.97 2.41
N VAL A 147 0.25 -11.46 3.63
CA VAL A 147 -0.98 -10.89 4.18
C VAL A 147 -0.94 -9.37 4.05
N ILE A 148 -1.95 -8.78 3.42
CA ILE A 148 -2.06 -7.33 3.28
C ILE A 148 -2.60 -6.74 4.58
N ILE A 149 -1.93 -5.72 5.09
CA ILE A 149 -2.38 -4.92 6.22
C ILE A 149 -2.76 -3.54 5.70
N THR A 150 -4.05 -3.24 5.68
CA THR A 150 -4.57 -1.95 5.26
C THR A 150 -5.83 -1.59 6.05
N ASN A 151 -6.06 -0.30 6.27
CA ASN A 151 -7.38 0.21 6.68
C ASN A 151 -8.00 1.07 5.58
N ASP A 152 -7.40 1.10 4.40
CA ASP A 152 -7.85 1.95 3.32
C ASP A 152 -9.20 1.45 2.78
N ARG A 153 -10.21 2.30 2.95
CA ARG A 153 -11.55 2.15 2.39
C ARG A 153 -11.79 3.17 1.29
N GLY A 154 -10.71 3.79 0.79
CA GLY A 154 -10.72 4.74 -0.31
C GLY A 154 -11.25 4.11 -1.59
N HIS A 155 -11.87 4.93 -2.43
CA HIS A 155 -12.36 4.46 -3.71
C HIS A 155 -11.27 4.64 -4.78
N VAL A 156 -11.30 3.77 -5.78
CA VAL A 156 -10.55 3.91 -7.03
C VAL A 156 -10.70 5.34 -7.52
N TYR A 157 -9.58 6.00 -7.82
CA TYR A 157 -9.57 7.38 -8.30
C TYR A 157 -10.58 7.58 -9.45
N CYS A 158 -11.44 8.60 -9.35
CA CYS A 158 -12.57 8.90 -10.26
C CYS A 158 -13.68 7.83 -10.38
N HIS A 159 -13.65 6.77 -9.59
CA HIS A 159 -14.65 5.70 -9.60
C HIS A 159 -15.15 5.41 -8.17
N PRO A 160 -16.03 6.25 -7.61
CA PRO A 160 -16.40 6.28 -6.19
C PRO A 160 -17.23 5.08 -5.70
N TYR A 161 -17.51 4.11 -6.56
CA TYR A 161 -18.28 2.90 -6.24
C TYR A 161 -17.41 1.64 -6.23
N GLN A 162 -16.10 1.80 -6.37
CA GLN A 162 -15.15 0.69 -6.43
C GLN A 162 -14.05 0.94 -5.40
N ASN A 163 -13.84 0.01 -4.48
CA ASN A 163 -12.62 -0.07 -3.69
C ASN A 163 -11.78 -1.26 -4.20
N ILE A 164 -10.47 -1.04 -4.32
CA ILE A 164 -9.57 -2.03 -4.92
C ILE A 164 -9.46 -3.28 -4.04
N PHE A 165 -9.35 -3.13 -2.72
CA PHE A 165 -9.22 -4.24 -1.78
C PHE A 165 -10.52 -5.03 -1.62
N GLU A 166 -11.67 -4.35 -1.52
CA GLU A 166 -13.01 -4.97 -1.46
C GLU A 166 -13.26 -5.88 -2.67
N ALA A 167 -12.76 -5.51 -3.86
CA ALA A 167 -12.89 -6.32 -5.06
C ALA A 167 -12.13 -7.66 -5.03
N TYR A 168 -11.29 -7.88 -4.01
CA TYR A 168 -10.53 -9.11 -3.77
C TYR A 168 -10.79 -9.75 -2.39
N GLU A 169 -11.75 -9.25 -1.59
CA GLU A 169 -12.04 -9.82 -0.26
C GLU A 169 -12.49 -11.28 -0.30
N GLU A 170 -13.13 -11.71 -1.39
CA GLU A 170 -13.59 -13.09 -1.61
C GLU A 170 -12.56 -13.96 -2.37
N ASP A 171 -11.40 -13.41 -2.71
CA ASP A 171 -10.35 -14.14 -3.43
C ASP A 171 -9.54 -15.01 -2.47
N ASN A 172 -9.57 -16.33 -2.65
CA ASN A 172 -8.89 -17.28 -1.77
C ASN A 172 -7.35 -17.14 -1.78
N ASP A 173 -6.77 -16.50 -2.81
CA ASP A 173 -5.33 -16.25 -2.88
C ASP A 173 -4.91 -14.98 -2.12
N VAL A 174 -5.85 -14.20 -1.61
CA VAL A 174 -5.60 -12.89 -1.00
C VAL A 174 -6.13 -12.87 0.43
N VAL A 175 -5.26 -12.48 1.36
CA VAL A 175 -5.63 -12.32 2.78
C VAL A 175 -5.41 -10.87 3.18
N ILE A 176 -6.47 -10.22 3.67
CA ILE A 176 -6.45 -8.80 4.04
C ILE A 176 -6.88 -8.66 5.50
N TYR A 177 -6.07 -8.00 6.32
CA TYR A 177 -6.40 -7.64 7.70
C TYR A 177 -6.38 -6.13 7.90
N SER A 178 -7.33 -5.65 8.73
CA SER A 178 -7.23 -4.30 9.29
C SER A 178 -5.99 -4.16 10.17
N GLY A 179 -5.39 -2.98 10.20
CA GLY A 179 -4.26 -2.68 11.08
C GLY A 179 -4.58 -2.91 12.56
N ASN A 180 -5.82 -2.62 12.99
CA ASN A 180 -6.24 -2.87 14.38
C ASN A 180 -6.28 -4.36 14.73
N LYS A 181 -6.76 -5.21 13.81
CA LYS A 181 -6.72 -6.67 14.00
C LYS A 181 -5.28 -7.14 14.10
N TRP A 182 -4.44 -6.71 13.16
CA TRP A 182 -3.03 -7.06 13.12
C TRP A 182 -2.29 -6.69 14.41
N ILE A 183 -2.45 -5.47 14.91
CA ILE A 183 -1.83 -5.03 16.16
C ILE A 183 -2.31 -5.86 17.36
N LYS A 184 -3.61 -6.16 17.44
CA LYS A 184 -4.14 -7.03 18.50
C LYS A 184 -3.52 -8.42 18.44
N ASP A 185 -3.38 -9.00 17.25
CA ASP A 185 -2.81 -10.33 17.07
C ASP A 185 -1.33 -10.35 17.47
N ILE A 186 -0.55 -9.33 17.10
CA ILE A 186 0.85 -9.19 17.50
C ILE A 186 1.01 -9.01 19.03
N ILE A 187 0.07 -8.30 19.68
CA ILE A 187 0.09 -8.05 21.13
C ILE A 187 -0.37 -9.29 21.91
N LYS A 188 -1.39 -10.00 21.44
CA LYS A 188 -1.98 -11.17 22.12
C LYS A 188 -1.02 -12.35 22.29
N PHE A 189 0.02 -12.47 21.47
CA PHE A 189 1.08 -13.49 21.63
C PHE A 189 1.85 -13.42 22.98
N ILE A 190 1.47 -12.53 23.91
CA ILE A 190 2.05 -12.37 25.25
C ILE A 190 1.22 -13.06 26.34
N ASP A 191 -0.10 -13.19 26.19
CA ASP A 191 -0.97 -13.68 27.28
C ASP A 191 -1.20 -15.21 27.25
N GLU A 192 -0.59 -15.92 26.29
CA GLU A 192 -0.70 -17.38 26.12
C GLU A 192 0.63 -18.14 26.36
N ILE A 193 1.66 -17.47 26.90
CA ILE A 193 2.93 -18.08 27.37
C ILE A 193 3.06 -17.87 28.87
#